data_AF-A0A7Y9UVW6-F1
#
_entry.id   AF-A0A7Y9UVW6-F1
#
_cell.length_a   1.000
_cell.length_b   1.000
_cell.length_c   1.000
_cell.angle_alpha   90.00
_cell.angle_beta   90.00
_cell.angle_gamma   90.00
#
_symmetry.space_group_name_H-M   'P 1'
#
loop_
_entity.id
_entity.type
_entity.pdbx_description
1 polymer ?
#
loop_
_entity_poly.entity_id
_entity_poly.type
_entity_poly.pdbx_seq_one_letter_code
_entity_poly.pdbx_strand_id
1 'polypeptide(L)'
;MRDLADLGAQVRDPDSRPHFDEAVRAFQAGALRAAVVEAWVAVSLDLTNKIRHLAETGDGGAATAIKTLDAAVAIRDVPAMQAFERSILEECERSFELITSRERVALARLYEDRNLCAHPAFIEPGEVFAATPELVRSHLAAAVDCALSLPPVSGKKIVENLQRDLDSNSWPRDADVADYVREQYFSRTRDSVQLNLVKLIVKCAVRPPAAADLSTASPNQVAHRCRVAVNAVNDVRPDVLQRGLEAVVAAWVRSGAVTDEVLLRLVGALGHLSCTWQVIDGGTRARLAALLESAPVGSLIEERTFASGPPAEPTMLASYNTAIQAATADFQDLDTLVRRPTLDSRQWVAPAVEALANAGSFRSAESRLRCVLRLAPVLTADDLATAAASIRGNNQIYQASDTPELLSNLFRETQGVPGGGEVWLDLAQGLHDDYMADHTDADGYFSYSGLLAEVAASED
;
A
#
# COMPACT_ATOMS: atom_id res chain seq x y z
N MET A 1 25.89 -16.16 -17.71
CA MET A 1 24.92 -16.61 -18.74
C MET A 1 23.99 -17.62 -18.07
N ARG A 2 22.66 -17.44 -18.12
CA ARG A 2 21.72 -18.32 -17.40
C ARG A 2 21.70 -19.75 -17.96
N ASP A 3 21.52 -20.72 -17.09
CA ASP A 3 21.30 -22.11 -17.49
C ASP A 3 19.95 -22.24 -18.21
N LEU A 4 19.88 -23.07 -19.25
CA LEU A 4 18.64 -23.38 -19.96
C LEU A 4 17.68 -24.19 -19.07
N ALA A 5 18.21 -24.99 -18.13
CA ALA A 5 17.40 -25.69 -17.15
C ALA A 5 16.68 -24.70 -16.20
N ASP A 6 17.39 -23.67 -15.74
CA ASP A 6 16.81 -22.60 -14.91
C ASP A 6 15.73 -21.81 -15.66
N LEU A 7 15.89 -21.62 -16.97
CA LEU A 7 14.88 -21.00 -17.83
C LEU A 7 13.62 -21.88 -17.94
N GLY A 8 13.79 -23.19 -18.16
CA GLY A 8 12.67 -24.12 -18.25
C GLY A 8 11.86 -24.21 -16.96
N ALA A 9 12.50 -24.06 -15.79
CA ALA A 9 11.83 -24.02 -14.50
C ALA A 9 10.93 -22.78 -14.29
N GLN A 10 11.14 -21.72 -15.06
CA GLN A 10 10.36 -20.48 -14.98
C GLN A 10 9.12 -20.50 -15.88
N VAL A 11 9.00 -21.46 -16.80
CA VAL A 11 7.82 -21.59 -17.67
C VAL A 11 6.61 -21.96 -16.81
N ARG A 12 5.59 -21.10 -16.83
CA ARG A 12 4.41 -21.23 -15.98
C ARG A 12 3.36 -22.19 -16.56
N ASP A 13 3.10 -22.07 -17.85
CA ASP A 13 2.03 -22.78 -18.52
C ASP A 13 2.43 -24.26 -18.74
N PRO A 14 1.69 -25.23 -18.18
CA PRO A 14 2.04 -26.64 -18.31
C PRO A 14 1.96 -27.14 -19.75
N ASP A 15 1.13 -26.53 -20.59
CA ASP A 15 0.96 -26.92 -21.99
C ASP A 15 2.09 -26.38 -22.88
N SER A 16 2.62 -25.20 -22.57
CA SER A 16 3.72 -24.58 -23.32
C SER A 16 5.11 -25.08 -22.91
N ARG A 17 5.25 -25.63 -21.69
CA ARG A 17 6.53 -26.14 -21.18
C ARG A 17 7.13 -27.28 -22.01
N PRO A 18 6.39 -28.31 -22.45
CA PRO A 18 6.91 -29.35 -23.33
C PRO A 18 7.54 -28.79 -24.61
N HIS A 19 6.92 -27.79 -25.23
CA HIS A 19 7.42 -27.12 -26.43
C HIS A 19 8.73 -26.36 -26.15
N PHE A 20 8.80 -25.62 -25.04
CA PHE A 20 10.07 -24.99 -24.65
C PHE A 20 11.18 -26.01 -24.40
N ASP A 21 10.87 -27.12 -23.73
CA ASP A 21 11.84 -28.19 -23.48
C ASP A 21 12.28 -28.88 -24.79
N GLU A 22 11.41 -28.99 -25.80
CA GLU A 22 11.77 -29.43 -27.15
C GLU A 22 12.73 -28.45 -27.83
N ALA A 23 12.49 -27.15 -27.72
CA ALA A 23 13.38 -26.13 -28.24
C ALA A 23 14.79 -26.22 -27.61
N VAL A 24 14.85 -26.45 -26.28
CA VAL A 24 16.12 -26.65 -25.56
C VAL A 24 16.83 -27.92 -26.02
N ARG A 25 16.11 -29.04 -26.18
CA ARG A 25 16.70 -30.29 -26.70
C ARG A 25 17.24 -30.11 -28.12
N ALA A 26 16.50 -29.44 -29.00
CA ALA A 26 16.93 -29.13 -30.35
C ALA A 26 18.21 -28.27 -30.35
N PHE A 27 18.28 -27.27 -29.46
CA PHE A 27 19.48 -26.44 -29.29
C PHE A 27 20.68 -27.28 -28.84
N GLN A 28 20.51 -28.12 -27.82
CA GLN A 28 21.56 -29.00 -27.30
C GLN A 28 22.06 -30.00 -28.33
N ALA A 29 21.18 -30.46 -29.23
CA ALA A 29 21.53 -31.35 -30.34
C ALA A 29 22.19 -30.61 -31.54
N GLY A 30 22.35 -29.29 -31.48
CA GLY A 30 22.88 -28.48 -32.58
C GLY A 30 21.88 -28.21 -33.70
N ALA A 31 20.60 -28.56 -33.53
CA ALA A 31 19.52 -28.28 -34.47
C ALA A 31 18.99 -26.86 -34.28
N LEU A 32 19.84 -25.86 -34.52
CA LEU A 32 19.60 -24.45 -34.18
C LEU A 32 18.35 -23.86 -34.83
N ARG A 33 18.10 -24.16 -36.11
CA ARG A 33 16.88 -23.71 -36.80
C ARG A 33 15.61 -24.30 -36.19
N ALA A 34 15.63 -25.58 -35.83
CA ALA A 34 14.50 -26.25 -35.19
C ALA A 34 14.24 -25.67 -33.80
N ALA A 35 15.30 -25.36 -33.04
CA ALA A 35 15.19 -24.71 -31.74
C ALA A 35 14.50 -23.35 -31.81
N VAL A 36 14.80 -22.51 -32.81
CA VAL A 36 14.13 -21.21 -33.02
C VAL A 36 12.66 -21.40 -33.36
N VAL A 37 12.34 -22.35 -34.26
CA VAL A 37 10.95 -22.64 -34.64
C VAL A 37 10.15 -23.08 -33.43
N GLU A 38 10.67 -24.01 -32.64
CA GLU A 38 9.96 -24.55 -31.49
C GLU A 38 9.85 -23.55 -30.33
N ALA A 39 10.86 -22.70 -30.14
CA ALA A 39 10.78 -21.60 -29.17
C ALA A 39 9.62 -20.63 -29.49
N TRP A 40 9.39 -20.35 -30.78
CA TRP A 40 8.24 -19.55 -31.20
C TRP A 40 6.90 -20.28 -31.00
N VAL A 41 6.85 -21.59 -31.28
CA VAL A 41 5.64 -22.41 -31.01
C VAL A 41 5.25 -22.32 -29.54
N ALA A 42 6.22 -22.47 -28.62
CA ALA A 42 6.00 -22.33 -27.19
C ALA A 42 5.43 -20.93 -26.84
N VAL A 43 6.01 -19.85 -27.40
CA VAL A 43 5.54 -18.47 -27.15
C VAL A 43 4.12 -18.26 -27.68
N SER A 44 3.83 -18.69 -28.91
CA SER A 44 2.51 -18.48 -29.52
C SER A 44 1.42 -19.25 -28.77
N LEU A 45 1.73 -20.47 -28.32
CA LEU A 45 0.82 -21.28 -27.51
C LEU A 45 0.56 -20.62 -26.15
N ASP A 46 1.61 -20.24 -25.44
CA ASP A 46 1.52 -19.59 -24.13
C ASP A 46 0.71 -18.29 -24.17
N LEU A 47 0.97 -17.42 -25.15
CA LEU A 47 0.20 -16.19 -25.32
C LEU A 47 -1.28 -16.47 -25.63
N THR A 48 -1.56 -17.50 -26.43
CA THR A 48 -2.95 -17.92 -26.72
C THR A 48 -3.64 -18.41 -25.44
N ASN A 49 -2.97 -19.26 -24.65
CA ASN A 49 -3.48 -19.77 -23.38
C ASN A 49 -3.73 -18.65 -22.37
N LYS A 50 -2.88 -17.62 -22.34
CA LYS A 50 -3.11 -16.42 -21.53
C LYS A 50 -4.36 -15.65 -21.95
N ILE A 51 -4.59 -15.48 -23.25
CA ILE A 51 -5.81 -14.84 -23.75
C ILE A 51 -7.04 -15.71 -23.40
N ARG A 52 -6.95 -17.05 -23.48
CA ARG A 52 -8.03 -17.96 -23.02
C ARG A 52 -8.34 -17.77 -21.54
N HIS A 53 -7.33 -17.70 -20.70
CA HIS A 53 -7.51 -17.45 -19.27
C HIS A 53 -8.16 -16.08 -19.00
N LEU A 54 -7.79 -15.03 -19.73
CA LEU A 54 -8.47 -13.73 -19.65
C LEU A 54 -9.96 -13.85 -20.03
N ALA A 55 -10.28 -14.61 -21.08
CA ALA A 55 -11.67 -14.86 -21.47
C ALA A 55 -12.47 -15.57 -20.37
N GLU A 56 -11.90 -16.61 -19.76
CA GLU A 56 -12.52 -17.38 -18.67
C GLU A 56 -12.72 -16.53 -17.40
N THR A 57 -11.84 -15.55 -17.16
CA THR A 57 -11.90 -14.63 -16.02
C THR A 57 -12.72 -13.36 -16.28
N GLY A 58 -13.43 -13.32 -17.41
CA GLY A 58 -14.47 -12.33 -17.73
C GLY A 58 -14.03 -11.18 -18.62
N ASP A 59 -12.87 -11.24 -19.28
CA ASP A 59 -12.48 -10.24 -20.29
C ASP A 59 -13.24 -10.47 -21.60
N GLY A 60 -14.18 -9.57 -21.92
CA GLY A 60 -15.03 -9.68 -23.11
C GLY A 60 -14.27 -9.51 -24.44
N GLY A 61 -13.16 -8.76 -24.44
CA GLY A 61 -12.29 -8.63 -25.61
C GLY A 61 -11.57 -9.94 -25.91
N ALA A 62 -11.00 -10.54 -24.86
CA ALA A 62 -10.33 -11.83 -24.94
C ALA A 62 -11.31 -12.94 -25.37
N ALA A 63 -12.52 -12.94 -24.81
CA ALA A 63 -13.58 -13.89 -25.19
C ALA A 63 -13.93 -13.79 -26.68
N THR A 64 -13.96 -12.58 -27.24
CA THR A 64 -14.23 -12.35 -28.67
C THR A 64 -13.07 -12.87 -29.53
N ALA A 65 -11.82 -12.58 -29.14
CA ALA A 65 -10.63 -13.03 -29.86
C ALA A 65 -10.54 -14.57 -29.91
N ILE A 66 -10.71 -15.23 -28.76
CA ILE A 66 -10.68 -16.70 -28.67
C ILE A 66 -11.84 -17.33 -29.43
N LYS A 67 -13.05 -16.79 -29.34
CA LYS A 67 -14.19 -17.29 -30.13
C LYS A 67 -13.92 -17.23 -31.63
N THR A 68 -13.25 -16.18 -32.09
CA THR A 68 -12.86 -16.02 -33.49
C THR A 68 -11.82 -17.06 -33.90
N LEU A 69 -10.79 -17.26 -33.07
CA LEU A 69 -9.77 -18.28 -33.29
C LEU A 69 -10.38 -19.69 -33.32
N ASP A 70 -11.22 -20.03 -32.35
CA ASP A 70 -11.85 -21.35 -32.25
C ASP A 70 -12.77 -21.65 -33.44
N ALA A 71 -13.48 -20.63 -33.94
CA ALA A 71 -14.27 -20.76 -35.17
C ALA A 71 -13.38 -21.06 -36.39
N ALA A 72 -12.24 -20.37 -36.54
CA ALA A 72 -11.29 -20.61 -37.62
C ALA A 72 -10.68 -22.02 -37.54
N VAL A 73 -10.32 -22.48 -36.34
CA VAL A 73 -9.82 -23.85 -36.11
C VAL A 73 -10.87 -24.89 -36.49
N ALA A 74 -12.13 -24.70 -36.09
CA ALA A 74 -13.21 -25.64 -36.37
C ALA A 74 -13.45 -25.87 -37.86
N ILE A 75 -13.31 -24.83 -38.69
CA ILE A 75 -13.47 -24.91 -40.14
C ILE A 75 -12.15 -25.11 -40.90
N ARG A 76 -11.02 -25.22 -40.18
CA ARG A 76 -9.64 -25.32 -40.73
C ARG A 76 -9.27 -24.15 -41.66
N ASP A 77 -9.66 -22.93 -41.28
CA ASP A 77 -9.28 -21.71 -42.00
C ASP A 77 -7.83 -21.34 -41.72
N VAL A 78 -6.91 -21.91 -42.51
CA VAL A 78 -5.47 -21.67 -42.41
C VAL A 78 -5.10 -20.19 -42.53
N PRO A 79 -5.62 -19.42 -43.52
CA PRO A 79 -5.39 -17.98 -43.60
C PRO A 79 -5.76 -17.22 -42.32
N ALA A 80 -6.91 -17.52 -41.71
CA ALA A 80 -7.34 -16.87 -40.48
C ALA A 80 -6.45 -17.24 -39.27
N MET A 81 -6.07 -18.52 -39.13
CA MET A 81 -5.15 -18.95 -38.07
C MET A 81 -3.76 -18.30 -38.21
N GLN A 82 -3.25 -18.19 -39.44
CA GLN A 82 -1.99 -17.48 -39.71
C GLN A 82 -2.11 -15.97 -39.49
N ALA A 83 -3.29 -15.37 -39.74
CA ALA A 83 -3.54 -13.97 -39.44
C ALA A 83 -3.50 -13.71 -37.93
N PHE A 84 -4.09 -14.61 -37.14
CA PHE A 84 -4.01 -14.56 -35.68
C PHE A 84 -2.57 -14.70 -35.17
N GLU A 85 -1.79 -15.67 -35.67
CA GLU A 85 -0.36 -15.80 -35.32
C GLU A 85 0.42 -14.51 -35.61
N ARG A 86 0.13 -13.82 -36.73
CA ARG A 86 0.76 -12.55 -37.08
C ARG A 86 0.36 -11.39 -36.17
N SER A 87 -0.89 -11.36 -35.69
CA SER A 87 -1.40 -10.27 -34.85
C SER A 87 -1.18 -10.50 -33.35
N ILE A 88 -0.88 -11.73 -32.90
CA ILE A 88 -0.89 -12.10 -31.48
C ILE A 88 0.01 -11.19 -30.62
N LEU A 89 1.19 -10.82 -31.11
CA LEU A 89 2.10 -9.94 -30.37
C LEU A 89 1.55 -8.51 -30.25
N GLU A 90 0.87 -8.01 -31.28
CA GLU A 90 0.23 -6.70 -31.25
C GLU A 90 -1.01 -6.72 -30.34
N GLU A 91 -1.84 -7.76 -30.40
CA GLU A 91 -3.00 -7.92 -29.52
C GLU A 91 -2.59 -8.07 -28.05
N CYS A 92 -1.56 -8.87 -27.77
CA CYS A 92 -1.02 -9.01 -26.42
C CYS A 92 -0.43 -7.70 -25.90
N GLU A 93 0.16 -6.84 -26.74
CA GLU A 93 0.63 -5.52 -26.30
C GLU A 93 -0.52 -4.54 -26.08
N ARG A 94 -1.37 -4.37 -27.10
CA ARG A 94 -2.29 -3.22 -27.21
C ARG A 94 -3.67 -3.50 -26.63
N SER A 95 -4.18 -4.72 -26.79
CA SER A 95 -5.54 -5.09 -26.40
C SER A 95 -5.58 -5.68 -25.00
N PHE A 96 -4.60 -6.53 -24.67
CA PHE A 96 -4.60 -7.31 -23.43
C PHE A 96 -3.53 -6.91 -22.42
N GLU A 97 -2.58 -6.07 -22.82
CA GLU A 97 -1.44 -5.63 -21.99
C GLU A 97 -0.68 -6.81 -21.36
N LEU A 98 -0.64 -7.95 -22.05
CA LEU A 98 0.07 -9.18 -21.71
C LEU A 98 1.55 -9.14 -22.05
N ILE A 99 2.02 -8.20 -22.87
CA ILE A 99 3.45 -7.88 -23.12
C ILE A 99 3.70 -6.36 -23.23
N THR A 100 4.91 -5.90 -22.91
CA THR A 100 5.34 -4.50 -23.13
C THR A 100 5.81 -4.26 -24.56
N SER A 101 5.94 -2.99 -24.98
CA SER A 101 6.53 -2.65 -26.29
C SER A 101 7.95 -3.19 -26.48
N ARG A 102 8.77 -3.18 -25.41
CA ARG A 102 10.12 -3.74 -25.43
C ARG A 102 10.10 -5.26 -25.59
N GLU A 103 9.22 -5.93 -24.83
CA GLU A 103 9.02 -7.39 -24.92
C GLU A 103 8.50 -7.77 -26.31
N ARG A 104 7.56 -7.01 -26.87
CA ARG A 104 7.08 -7.19 -28.24
C ARG A 104 8.22 -7.12 -29.25
N VAL A 105 9.11 -6.14 -29.15
CA VAL A 105 10.27 -6.02 -30.05
C VAL A 105 11.18 -7.25 -29.96
N ALA A 106 11.41 -7.77 -28.74
CA ALA A 106 12.23 -8.98 -28.57
C ALA A 106 11.56 -10.21 -29.17
N LEU A 107 10.26 -10.40 -28.93
CA LEU A 107 9.49 -11.53 -29.48
C LEU A 107 9.27 -11.42 -30.99
N ALA A 108 9.17 -10.21 -31.53
CA ALA A 108 9.07 -9.97 -32.98
C ALA A 108 10.34 -10.42 -33.71
N ARG A 109 11.52 -10.20 -33.13
CA ARG A 109 12.78 -10.73 -33.69
C ARG A 109 12.80 -12.26 -33.71
N LEU A 110 12.32 -12.90 -32.65
CA LEU A 110 12.15 -14.36 -32.63
C LEU A 110 11.19 -14.83 -33.74
N TYR A 111 10.06 -14.14 -33.92
CA TYR A 111 9.12 -14.45 -34.99
C TYR A 111 9.73 -14.30 -36.39
N GLU A 112 10.46 -13.21 -36.65
CA GLU A 112 11.14 -12.94 -37.91
C GLU A 112 12.20 -14.01 -38.21
N ASP A 113 13.07 -14.33 -37.25
CA ASP A 113 14.08 -15.37 -37.40
C ASP A 113 13.47 -16.77 -37.52
N ARG A 114 12.33 -17.02 -36.87
CA ARG A 114 11.55 -18.25 -37.08
C ARG A 114 11.09 -18.35 -38.53
N ASN A 115 10.59 -17.27 -39.13
CA ASN A 115 10.14 -17.28 -40.52
C ASN A 115 11.30 -17.60 -41.47
N LEU A 116 12.50 -17.02 -41.23
CA LEU A 116 13.72 -17.35 -41.98
C LEU A 116 14.15 -18.82 -41.77
N CYS A 117 14.03 -19.33 -40.55
CA CYS A 117 14.35 -20.72 -40.23
C CYS A 117 13.39 -21.72 -40.89
N ALA A 118 12.09 -21.42 -40.92
CA ALA A 118 11.05 -22.28 -41.49
C ALA A 118 11.01 -22.22 -43.02
N HIS A 119 11.37 -21.07 -43.60
CA HIS A 119 11.31 -20.82 -45.03
C HIS A 119 12.64 -20.28 -45.59
N PRO A 120 13.67 -21.13 -45.68
CA PRO A 120 15.03 -20.72 -46.06
C PRO A 120 15.17 -20.20 -47.51
N ALA A 121 14.13 -20.33 -48.34
CA ALA A 121 14.17 -19.98 -49.77
C ALA A 121 13.91 -18.48 -50.07
N PHE A 122 13.62 -17.66 -49.05
CA PHE A 122 13.17 -16.26 -49.23
C PHE A 122 14.20 -15.20 -48.81
N ILE A 123 15.51 -15.51 -48.85
CA ILE A 123 16.60 -14.57 -48.55
C ILE A 123 17.21 -14.09 -49.87
N GLU A 124 18.12 -14.87 -50.45
CA GLU A 124 18.68 -14.69 -51.79
C GLU A 124 18.96 -16.08 -52.43
N PRO A 125 19.01 -16.19 -53.77
CA PRO A 125 19.35 -17.45 -54.43
C PRO A 125 20.72 -17.98 -53.99
N GLY A 126 20.73 -19.06 -53.21
CA GLY A 126 21.95 -19.73 -52.72
C GLY A 126 22.36 -19.37 -51.28
N GLU A 127 21.64 -18.46 -50.61
CA GLU A 127 21.88 -18.11 -49.21
C GLU A 127 20.83 -18.74 -48.30
N VAL A 128 21.26 -19.37 -47.20
CA VAL A 128 20.39 -20.01 -46.20
C VAL A 128 20.65 -19.35 -44.87
N PHE A 129 19.60 -18.92 -44.17
CA PHE A 129 19.74 -18.37 -42.83
C PHE A 129 20.39 -19.40 -41.89
N ALA A 130 21.54 -19.02 -41.34
CA ALA A 130 22.31 -19.83 -40.41
C ALA A 130 22.27 -19.19 -39.02
N ALA A 131 21.30 -19.62 -38.20
CA ALA A 131 21.24 -19.19 -36.80
C ALA A 131 22.51 -19.63 -36.05
N THR A 132 23.12 -18.72 -35.29
CA THR A 132 24.26 -19.05 -34.41
C THR A 132 23.78 -19.56 -33.05
N PRO A 133 24.58 -20.36 -32.32
CA PRO A 133 24.22 -20.78 -30.97
C PRO A 133 23.90 -19.61 -30.02
N GLU A 134 24.61 -18.51 -30.14
CA GLU A 134 24.41 -17.30 -29.31
C GLU A 134 23.05 -16.65 -29.61
N LEU A 135 22.67 -16.57 -30.89
CA LEU A 135 21.38 -16.05 -31.32
C LEU A 135 20.24 -16.92 -30.78
N VAL A 136 20.32 -18.23 -30.96
CA VAL A 136 19.29 -19.15 -30.46
C VAL A 136 19.17 -19.07 -28.94
N ARG A 137 20.29 -18.98 -28.23
CA ARG A 137 20.27 -18.85 -26.77
C ARG A 137 19.66 -17.52 -26.31
N SER A 138 19.90 -16.43 -27.04
CA SER A 138 19.24 -15.15 -26.81
C SER A 138 17.72 -15.27 -26.98
N HIS A 139 17.27 -15.98 -28.02
CA HIS A 139 15.85 -16.21 -28.28
C HIS A 139 15.18 -17.07 -27.20
N LEU A 140 15.83 -18.15 -26.75
CA LEU A 140 15.31 -18.98 -25.65
C LEU A 140 15.16 -18.17 -24.36
N ALA A 141 16.13 -17.32 -24.05
CA ALA A 141 16.05 -16.42 -22.90
C ALA A 141 14.91 -15.39 -23.07
N ALA A 142 14.80 -14.77 -24.25
CA ALA A 142 13.76 -13.79 -24.54
C ALA A 142 12.36 -14.40 -24.49
N ALA A 143 12.16 -15.63 -24.99
CA ALA A 143 10.89 -16.35 -24.92
C ALA A 143 10.41 -16.49 -23.47
N VAL A 144 11.31 -16.90 -22.56
CA VAL A 144 10.97 -17.04 -21.13
C VAL A 144 10.74 -15.70 -20.46
N ASP A 145 11.65 -14.74 -20.63
CA ASP A 145 11.57 -13.44 -19.96
C ASP A 145 10.39 -12.59 -20.43
N CYS A 146 10.05 -12.68 -21.71
CA CYS A 146 9.07 -11.80 -22.36
C CYS A 146 7.70 -12.43 -22.52
N ALA A 147 7.58 -13.76 -22.39
CA ALA A 147 6.30 -14.47 -22.46
C ALA A 147 6.20 -15.55 -21.37
N LEU A 148 6.91 -16.67 -21.48
CA LEU A 148 6.58 -17.93 -20.79
C LEU A 148 6.60 -17.87 -19.25
N SER A 149 7.37 -16.94 -18.66
CA SER A 149 7.42 -16.74 -17.20
C SER A 149 6.36 -15.79 -16.66
N LEU A 150 5.68 -15.06 -17.55
CA LEU A 150 4.73 -14.00 -17.21
C LEU A 150 3.34 -14.60 -16.92
N PRO A 151 2.59 -14.06 -15.94
CA PRO A 151 1.26 -14.57 -15.60
C PRO A 151 0.20 -14.17 -16.66
N PRO A 152 -0.94 -14.91 -16.74
CA PRO A 152 -2.05 -14.62 -17.63
C PRO A 152 -2.98 -13.50 -17.12
N VAL A 153 -2.44 -12.38 -16.61
CA VAL A 153 -3.25 -11.32 -15.99
C VAL A 153 -2.99 -9.99 -16.67
N SER A 154 -4.05 -9.32 -17.13
CA SER A 154 -3.95 -7.98 -17.72
C SER A 154 -3.71 -6.93 -16.63
N GLY A 155 -2.99 -5.86 -16.97
CA GLY A 155 -2.75 -4.75 -16.04
C GLY A 155 -4.04 -4.15 -15.50
N LYS A 156 -5.06 -4.02 -16.36
CA LYS A 156 -6.40 -3.59 -16.00
C LYS A 156 -7.03 -4.47 -14.91
N LYS A 157 -6.97 -5.80 -15.05
CA LYS A 157 -7.55 -6.73 -14.06
C LYS A 157 -6.85 -6.63 -12.71
N ILE A 158 -5.54 -6.40 -12.68
CA ILE A 158 -4.78 -6.19 -11.43
C ILE A 158 -5.28 -4.92 -10.72
N VAL A 159 -5.52 -3.84 -11.45
CA VAL A 159 -6.07 -2.59 -10.89
C VAL A 159 -7.50 -2.80 -10.37
N GLU A 160 -8.35 -3.49 -11.11
CA GLU A 160 -9.72 -3.84 -10.68
C GLU A 160 -9.73 -4.73 -9.43
N ASN A 161 -8.75 -5.64 -9.30
CA ASN A 161 -8.60 -6.47 -8.10
C ASN A 161 -8.23 -5.61 -6.88
N LEU A 162 -7.29 -4.67 -7.04
CA LEU A 162 -6.94 -3.76 -5.95
C LEU A 162 -8.15 -2.91 -5.51
N GLN A 163 -8.95 -2.42 -6.46
CA GLN A 163 -10.18 -1.69 -6.13
C GLN A 163 -11.16 -2.53 -5.31
N ARG A 164 -11.37 -3.79 -5.70
CA ARG A 164 -12.23 -4.73 -4.98
C ARG A 164 -11.70 -5.01 -3.58
N ASP A 165 -10.41 -5.23 -3.45
CA ASP A 165 -9.79 -5.55 -2.17
C ASP A 165 -9.83 -4.34 -1.23
N LEU A 166 -9.61 -3.13 -1.74
CA LEU A 166 -9.76 -1.87 -1.01
C LEU A 166 -11.17 -1.62 -0.50
N ASP A 167 -12.20 -2.17 -1.14
CA ASP A 167 -13.59 -2.12 -0.66
C ASP A 167 -13.89 -3.28 0.33
N SER A 168 -13.25 -4.44 0.15
CA SER A 168 -13.58 -5.69 0.87
C SER A 168 -13.48 -5.64 2.41
N ASN A 169 -14.20 -6.55 3.07
CA ASN A 169 -14.04 -6.80 4.51
C ASN A 169 -12.75 -7.56 4.85
N SER A 170 -12.11 -8.21 3.88
CA SER A 170 -10.91 -9.03 4.03
C SER A 170 -9.60 -8.25 3.84
N TRP A 171 -9.67 -6.91 3.74
CA TRP A 171 -8.47 -6.08 3.67
C TRP A 171 -7.56 -6.35 4.90
N PRO A 172 -6.24 -6.51 4.72
CA PRO A 172 -5.32 -6.80 5.82
C PRO A 172 -5.31 -5.73 6.90
N ARG A 173 -4.86 -6.11 8.10
CA ARG A 173 -4.57 -5.15 9.18
C ARG A 173 -3.40 -4.26 8.77
N ASP A 174 -3.33 -3.04 9.30
CA ASP A 174 -2.32 -2.04 8.91
C ASP A 174 -0.88 -2.58 8.96
N ALA A 175 -0.54 -3.38 9.97
CA ALA A 175 0.78 -4.00 10.12
C ALA A 175 1.13 -4.98 8.99
N ASP A 176 0.12 -5.60 8.36
CA ASP A 176 0.26 -6.63 7.32
C ASP A 176 0.15 -6.02 5.89
N VAL A 177 -0.28 -4.76 5.75
CA VAL A 177 -0.52 -4.10 4.45
C VAL A 177 0.75 -4.04 3.60
N ALA A 178 1.91 -3.80 4.22
CA ALA A 178 3.16 -3.66 3.47
C ALA A 178 3.55 -4.95 2.75
N ASP A 179 3.43 -6.08 3.43
CA ASP A 179 3.72 -7.40 2.86
C ASP A 179 2.67 -7.79 1.83
N TYR A 180 1.39 -7.59 2.15
CA TYR A 180 0.30 -7.86 1.23
C TYR A 180 0.39 -7.08 -0.09
N VAL A 181 0.59 -5.76 -0.03
CA VAL A 181 0.72 -4.93 -1.24
C VAL A 181 1.95 -5.34 -2.04
N ARG A 182 3.08 -5.60 -1.38
CA ARG A 182 4.30 -6.04 -2.04
C ARG A 182 4.07 -7.36 -2.78
N GLU A 183 3.53 -8.37 -2.12
CA GLU A 183 3.37 -9.70 -2.68
C GLU A 183 2.30 -9.76 -3.77
N GLN A 184 1.12 -9.20 -3.51
CA GLN A 184 -0.04 -9.34 -4.41
C GLN A 184 0.02 -8.40 -5.61
N TYR A 185 0.59 -7.21 -5.45
CA TYR A 185 0.43 -6.13 -6.41
C TYR A 185 1.73 -5.63 -7.04
N PHE A 186 2.85 -5.69 -6.31
CA PHE A 186 4.13 -5.14 -6.78
C PHE A 186 5.16 -6.22 -7.13
N SER A 187 5.05 -7.44 -6.57
CA SER A 187 5.95 -8.54 -6.88
C SER A 187 5.67 -9.07 -8.28
N ARG A 188 6.69 -9.08 -9.14
CA ARG A 188 6.61 -9.57 -10.53
C ARG A 188 5.53 -8.88 -11.40
N THR A 189 5.03 -7.72 -10.97
CA THR A 189 4.16 -6.84 -11.74
C THR A 189 5.00 -5.85 -12.53
N ARG A 190 4.58 -5.52 -13.75
CA ARG A 190 5.28 -4.55 -14.61
C ARG A 190 5.24 -3.14 -14.05
N ASP A 191 6.27 -2.36 -14.36
CA ASP A 191 6.41 -0.97 -13.93
C ASP A 191 5.21 -0.08 -14.34
N SER A 192 4.66 -0.27 -15.55
CA SER A 192 3.48 0.47 -16.03
C SER A 192 2.23 0.18 -15.20
N VAL A 193 2.03 -1.08 -14.80
CA VAL A 193 0.90 -1.51 -13.97
C VAL A 193 1.11 -1.01 -12.54
N GLN A 194 2.32 -1.14 -11.98
CA GLN A 194 2.67 -0.57 -10.68
C GLN A 194 2.36 0.93 -10.64
N LEU A 195 2.72 1.68 -11.69
CA LEU A 195 2.39 3.11 -11.78
C LEU A 195 0.88 3.36 -11.78
N ASN A 196 0.08 2.53 -12.45
CA ASN A 196 -1.39 2.67 -12.44
C ASN A 196 -1.99 2.33 -11.07
N LEU A 197 -1.45 1.34 -10.36
CA LEU A 197 -1.82 1.02 -8.99
C LEU A 197 -1.48 2.19 -8.05
N VAL A 198 -0.28 2.77 -8.18
CA VAL A 198 0.12 3.96 -7.41
C VAL A 198 -0.82 5.14 -7.68
N LYS A 199 -1.14 5.43 -8.95
CA LYS A 199 -2.09 6.50 -9.30
C LYS A 199 -3.45 6.27 -8.63
N LEU A 200 -3.93 5.03 -8.59
CA LEU A 200 -5.18 4.67 -7.93
C LEU A 200 -5.11 4.95 -6.42
N ILE A 201 -4.12 4.41 -5.70
CA ILE A 201 -4.03 4.58 -4.24
C ILE A 201 -3.77 6.04 -3.85
N VAL A 202 -2.93 6.78 -4.58
CA VAL A 202 -2.71 8.22 -4.36
C VAL A 202 -4.01 8.98 -4.55
N LYS A 203 -4.76 8.69 -5.63
CA LYS A 203 -6.05 9.31 -5.88
C LYS A 203 -7.04 9.00 -4.76
N CYS A 204 -7.20 7.74 -4.39
CA CYS A 204 -8.19 7.31 -3.39
C CYS A 204 -7.82 7.69 -1.96
N ALA A 205 -6.54 7.91 -1.64
CA ALA A 205 -6.13 8.44 -0.35
C ALA A 205 -6.61 9.89 -0.13
N VAL A 206 -6.68 10.70 -1.20
CA VAL A 206 -7.11 12.12 -1.14
C VAL A 206 -8.58 12.30 -1.55
N ARG A 207 -9.05 11.54 -2.54
CA ARG A 207 -10.41 11.59 -3.09
C ARG A 207 -10.95 10.16 -3.18
N PRO A 208 -11.36 9.57 -2.05
CA PRO A 208 -11.94 8.23 -2.06
C PRO A 208 -13.21 8.19 -2.92
N PRO A 209 -13.61 7.00 -3.41
CA PRO A 209 -14.87 6.82 -4.13
C PRO A 209 -16.07 7.29 -3.29
N ALA A 210 -17.16 7.69 -3.95
CA ALA A 210 -18.37 8.05 -3.25
C ALA A 210 -18.97 6.82 -2.56
N ALA A 211 -19.73 7.02 -1.48
CA ALA A 211 -20.36 5.91 -0.76
C ALA A 211 -21.30 5.07 -1.66
N ALA A 212 -21.88 5.67 -2.70
CA ALA A 212 -22.73 4.97 -3.67
C ALA A 212 -21.95 4.01 -4.58
N ASP A 213 -20.63 4.19 -4.72
CA ASP A 213 -19.76 3.37 -5.55
C ASP A 213 -19.07 2.24 -4.75
N LEU A 214 -19.33 2.16 -3.44
CA LEU A 214 -18.73 1.19 -2.53
C LEU A 214 -19.79 0.21 -2.02
N SER A 215 -19.39 -1.05 -1.86
CA SER A 215 -20.28 -2.13 -1.42
C SER A 215 -20.13 -2.44 0.06
N THR A 216 -18.92 -2.31 0.63
CA THR A 216 -18.63 -2.75 2.00
C THR A 216 -17.93 -1.69 2.83
N ALA A 217 -16.90 -1.02 2.31
CA ALA A 217 -16.16 -0.01 3.04
C ALA A 217 -16.80 1.39 2.92
N SER A 218 -16.63 2.21 3.95
CA SER A 218 -16.88 3.65 3.85
C SER A 218 -15.77 4.37 3.08
N PRO A 219 -16.04 5.55 2.49
CA PRO A 219 -15.01 6.35 1.81
C PRO A 219 -13.78 6.64 2.67
N ASN A 220 -13.97 6.93 3.97
CA ASN A 220 -12.86 7.19 4.88
C ASN A 220 -12.05 5.91 5.21
N GLN A 221 -12.67 4.73 5.22
CA GLN A 221 -11.93 3.47 5.34
C GLN A 221 -11.07 3.23 4.10
N VAL A 222 -11.61 3.42 2.89
CA VAL A 222 -10.83 3.31 1.64
C VAL A 222 -9.66 4.31 1.62
N ALA A 223 -9.90 5.56 2.01
CA ALA A 223 -8.85 6.58 2.08
C ALA A 223 -7.73 6.18 3.05
N HIS A 224 -8.08 5.66 4.23
CA HIS A 224 -7.11 5.17 5.19
C HIS A 224 -6.30 3.97 4.65
N ARG A 225 -6.96 2.97 4.07
CA ARG A 225 -6.30 1.81 3.44
C ARG A 225 -5.31 2.25 2.35
N CYS A 226 -5.72 3.20 1.51
CA CYS A 226 -4.87 3.78 0.48
C CYS A 226 -3.69 4.55 1.07
N ARG A 227 -3.87 5.31 2.15
CA ARG A 227 -2.78 6.01 2.85
C ARG A 227 -1.75 5.03 3.43
N VAL A 228 -2.18 3.93 4.04
CA VAL A 228 -1.26 2.89 4.53
C VAL A 228 -0.53 2.24 3.36
N ALA A 229 -1.24 1.92 2.27
CA ALA A 229 -0.64 1.36 1.06
C ALA A 229 0.38 2.31 0.39
N VAL A 230 0.11 3.62 0.38
CA VAL A 230 1.07 4.62 -0.14
C VAL A 230 2.39 4.57 0.64
N ASN A 231 2.34 4.43 1.97
CA ASN A 231 3.54 4.30 2.80
C ASN A 231 4.31 3.01 2.51
N ALA A 232 3.59 1.89 2.45
CA ALA A 232 4.18 0.62 2.04
C ALA A 232 4.90 0.70 0.69
N VAL A 233 4.32 1.42 -0.28
CA VAL A 233 4.94 1.62 -1.59
C VAL A 233 6.14 2.57 -1.51
N ASN A 234 6.10 3.62 -0.68
CA ASN A 234 7.23 4.53 -0.47
C ASN A 234 8.49 3.77 0.00
N ASP A 235 8.31 2.77 0.86
CA ASP A 235 9.43 1.98 1.40
C ASP A 235 10.02 1.00 0.38
N VAL A 236 9.21 0.53 -0.58
CA VAL A 236 9.60 -0.53 -1.53
C VAL A 236 9.97 0.01 -2.92
N ARG A 237 9.21 0.99 -3.42
CA ARG A 237 9.32 1.58 -4.77
C ARG A 237 9.09 3.10 -4.74
N PRO A 238 9.97 3.87 -4.06
CA PRO A 238 9.85 5.33 -3.98
C PRO A 238 9.87 6.01 -5.37
N ASP A 239 10.57 5.41 -6.34
CA ASP A 239 10.64 5.88 -7.73
C ASP A 239 9.28 5.84 -8.44
N VAL A 240 8.48 4.78 -8.21
CA VAL A 240 7.14 4.65 -8.79
C VAL A 240 6.17 5.58 -8.08
N LEU A 241 6.30 5.72 -6.75
CA LEU A 241 5.49 6.65 -5.97
C LEU A 241 5.66 8.09 -6.46
N GLN A 242 6.90 8.55 -6.64
CA GLN A 242 7.21 9.88 -7.16
C GLN A 242 6.51 10.14 -8.51
N ARG A 243 6.64 9.22 -9.47
CA ARG A 243 5.98 9.30 -10.77
C ARG A 243 4.45 9.30 -10.67
N GLY A 244 3.90 8.55 -9.72
CA GLY A 244 2.47 8.52 -9.44
C GLY A 244 1.95 9.85 -8.89
N LEU A 245 2.67 10.45 -7.94
CA LEU A 245 2.38 11.77 -7.39
C LEU A 245 2.44 12.85 -8.48
N GLU A 246 3.46 12.83 -9.33
CA GLU A 246 3.57 13.74 -10.49
C GLU A 246 2.39 13.59 -11.46
N ALA A 247 1.95 12.36 -11.71
CA ALA A 247 0.85 12.09 -12.62
C ALA A 247 -0.52 12.49 -12.06
N VAL A 248 -0.71 12.43 -10.73
CA VAL A 248 -2.00 12.72 -10.08
C VAL A 248 -2.04 14.11 -9.46
N VAL A 249 -1.19 14.36 -8.48
CA VAL A 249 -1.20 15.59 -7.68
C VAL A 249 -0.80 16.79 -8.53
N ALA A 250 0.31 16.70 -9.28
CA ALA A 250 0.72 17.83 -10.13
C ALA A 250 -0.30 18.10 -11.24
N ALA A 251 -1.02 17.07 -11.72
CA ALA A 251 -2.10 17.24 -12.68
C ALA A 251 -3.29 18.00 -12.07
N TRP A 252 -3.67 17.72 -10.82
CA TRP A 252 -4.73 18.46 -10.11
C TRP A 252 -4.34 19.91 -9.82
N VAL A 253 -3.09 20.16 -9.43
CA VAL A 253 -2.58 21.51 -9.22
C VAL A 253 -2.66 22.32 -10.53
N ARG A 254 -2.16 21.75 -11.64
CA ARG A 254 -2.18 22.43 -12.95
C ARG A 254 -3.59 22.68 -13.48
N SER A 255 -4.53 21.76 -13.26
CA SER A 255 -5.91 21.90 -13.75
C SER A 255 -6.79 22.77 -12.87
N GLY A 256 -6.30 23.25 -11.72
CA GLY A 256 -7.10 24.00 -10.76
C GLY A 256 -8.16 23.15 -10.05
N ALA A 257 -8.08 21.82 -10.14
CA ALA A 257 -9.07 20.91 -9.56
C ALA A 257 -8.96 20.78 -8.02
N VAL A 258 -8.03 21.50 -7.37
CA VAL A 258 -7.78 21.47 -5.92
C VAL A 258 -8.71 22.43 -5.19
N THR A 259 -9.85 21.92 -4.70
CA THR A 259 -10.73 22.63 -3.74
C THR A 259 -10.11 22.62 -2.34
N ASP A 260 -10.69 23.37 -1.41
CA ASP A 260 -10.18 23.46 -0.04
C ASP A 260 -10.27 22.11 0.69
N GLU A 261 -11.35 21.34 0.46
CA GLU A 261 -11.52 19.98 0.99
C GLU A 261 -10.41 19.05 0.48
N VAL A 262 -10.11 19.13 -0.83
CA VAL A 262 -9.03 18.34 -1.44
C VAL A 262 -7.67 18.72 -0.85
N LEU A 263 -7.43 20.01 -0.61
CA LEU A 263 -6.19 20.49 -0.02
C LEU A 263 -6.02 19.96 1.42
N LEU A 264 -7.08 20.04 2.24
CA LEU A 264 -7.09 19.49 3.59
C LEU A 264 -6.84 17.98 3.61
N ARG A 265 -7.53 17.22 2.74
CA ARG A 265 -7.31 15.78 2.59
C ARG A 265 -5.92 15.46 2.07
N LEU A 266 -5.35 16.29 1.20
CA LEU A 266 -4.01 16.08 0.65
C LEU A 266 -2.95 16.16 1.76
N VAL A 267 -3.06 17.13 2.68
CA VAL A 267 -2.19 17.21 3.87
C VAL A 267 -2.32 15.93 4.70
N GLY A 268 -3.55 15.54 5.04
CA GLY A 268 -3.81 14.37 5.87
C GLY A 268 -3.47 13.02 5.24
N ALA A 269 -3.46 12.94 3.91
CA ALA A 269 -3.17 11.71 3.17
C ALA A 269 -1.67 11.55 2.85
N LEU A 270 -1.00 12.64 2.46
CA LEU A 270 0.29 12.59 1.79
C LEU A 270 1.30 13.62 2.34
N GLY A 271 0.89 14.48 3.27
CA GLY A 271 1.69 15.62 3.74
C GLY A 271 2.96 15.21 4.47
N HIS A 272 2.98 14.06 5.14
CA HIS A 272 4.16 13.53 5.83
C HIS A 272 5.26 13.04 4.87
N LEU A 273 4.99 12.94 3.56
CA LEU A 273 5.96 12.51 2.56
C LEU A 273 6.66 13.70 1.91
N SER A 274 8.00 13.69 1.91
CA SER A 274 8.81 14.74 1.27
C SER A 274 8.56 14.84 -0.24
N CYS A 275 8.34 13.72 -0.93
CA CYS A 275 8.05 13.66 -2.37
C CYS A 275 6.75 14.38 -2.76
N THR A 276 5.75 14.42 -1.88
CA THR A 276 4.50 15.17 -2.10
C THR A 276 4.77 16.65 -2.32
N TRP A 277 5.67 17.23 -1.55
CA TRP A 277 5.95 18.67 -1.63
C TRP A 277 6.73 19.04 -2.89
N GLN A 278 7.53 18.13 -3.44
CA GLN A 278 8.27 18.35 -4.70
C GLN A 278 7.35 18.57 -5.90
N VAL A 279 6.13 18.02 -5.87
CA VAL A 279 5.16 18.11 -6.97
C VAL A 279 4.12 19.24 -6.80
N ILE A 280 4.16 19.94 -5.67
CA ILE A 280 3.27 21.07 -5.35
C ILE A 280 4.05 22.38 -5.48
N ASP A 281 3.52 23.31 -6.27
CA ASP A 281 4.13 24.61 -6.51
C ASP A 281 3.98 25.58 -5.32
N GLY A 282 4.80 26.63 -5.30
CA GLY A 282 4.82 27.60 -4.18
C GLY A 282 3.48 28.30 -3.96
N GLY A 283 2.71 28.56 -5.02
CA GLY A 283 1.38 29.16 -4.91
C GLY A 283 0.39 28.26 -4.18
N THR A 284 0.35 26.96 -4.52
CA THR A 284 -0.51 26.00 -3.82
C THR A 284 -0.06 25.77 -2.37
N ARG A 285 1.26 25.76 -2.10
CA ARG A 285 1.77 25.69 -0.72
C ARG A 285 1.33 26.88 0.13
N ALA A 286 1.41 28.10 -0.41
CA ALA A 286 0.94 29.30 0.30
C ALA A 286 -0.57 29.24 0.58
N ARG A 287 -1.37 28.74 -0.38
CA ARG A 287 -2.81 28.53 -0.19
C ARG A 287 -3.12 27.47 0.86
N LEU A 288 -2.35 26.38 0.90
CA LEU A 288 -2.45 25.34 1.92
C LEU A 288 -2.16 25.88 3.33
N ALA A 289 -1.09 26.67 3.47
CA ALA A 289 -0.72 27.27 4.76
C ALA A 289 -1.84 28.19 5.28
N ALA A 290 -2.33 29.10 4.44
CA ALA A 290 -3.44 29.98 4.79
C ALA A 290 -4.74 29.20 5.12
N LEU A 291 -5.00 28.12 4.39
CA LEU A 291 -6.17 27.27 4.64
C LEU A 291 -6.07 26.56 6.00
N LEU A 292 -4.92 26.01 6.36
CA LEU A 292 -4.72 25.37 7.68
C LEU A 292 -4.95 26.35 8.84
N GLU A 293 -4.57 27.61 8.67
CA GLU A 293 -4.72 28.65 9.70
C GLU A 293 -6.15 29.20 9.81
N SER A 294 -6.91 29.17 8.71
CA SER A 294 -8.23 29.81 8.62
C SER A 294 -9.42 28.84 8.65
N ALA A 295 -9.19 27.55 8.35
CA ALA A 295 -10.27 26.58 8.24
C ALA A 295 -10.96 26.32 9.59
N PRO A 296 -12.30 26.15 9.60
CA PRO A 296 -13.00 25.71 10.80
C PRO A 296 -12.49 24.36 11.30
N VAL A 297 -12.38 24.20 12.62
CA VAL A 297 -11.94 22.94 13.26
C VAL A 297 -12.75 21.73 12.77
N GLY A 298 -14.07 21.89 12.65
CA GLY A 298 -14.94 20.84 12.12
C GLY A 298 -14.53 20.36 10.72
N SER A 299 -14.14 21.29 9.84
CA SER A 299 -13.65 20.96 8.49
C SER A 299 -12.29 20.26 8.52
N LEU A 300 -11.35 20.71 9.36
CA LEU A 300 -10.05 20.05 9.54
C LEU A 300 -10.22 18.58 9.98
N ILE A 301 -11.16 18.35 10.90
CA ILE A 301 -11.47 17.03 11.42
C ILE A 301 -12.20 16.19 10.36
N GLU A 302 -13.25 16.71 9.74
CA GLU A 302 -14.05 15.99 8.73
C GLU A 302 -13.21 15.55 7.54
N GLU A 303 -12.33 16.43 7.07
CA GLU A 303 -11.44 16.24 5.93
C GLU A 303 -10.14 15.49 6.29
N ARG A 304 -10.06 14.93 7.50
CA ARG A 304 -8.95 14.05 7.92
C ARG A 304 -7.58 14.70 7.81
N THR A 305 -7.48 16.02 8.01
CA THR A 305 -6.25 16.80 7.80
C THR A 305 -5.05 16.30 8.59
N PHE A 306 -5.27 15.67 9.75
CA PHE A 306 -4.22 15.21 10.65
C PHE A 306 -3.89 13.72 10.53
N ALA A 307 -4.48 13.02 9.55
CA ALA A 307 -4.54 11.56 9.56
C ALA A 307 -3.22 10.84 9.19
N SER A 308 -2.18 11.58 8.79
CA SER A 308 -0.83 11.05 8.52
C SER A 308 0.23 11.53 9.52
N GLY A 309 -0.08 12.51 10.37
CA GLY A 309 0.92 13.20 11.19
C GLY A 309 1.48 14.47 10.55
N PRO A 310 2.55 15.03 11.13
CA PRO A 310 3.09 16.33 10.72
C PRO A 310 3.62 16.31 9.28
N PRO A 311 3.43 17.41 8.52
CA PRO A 311 3.92 17.49 7.16
C PRO A 311 5.45 17.55 7.13
N ALA A 312 6.06 16.91 6.12
CA ALA A 312 7.52 16.90 5.94
C ALA A 312 8.09 18.25 5.50
N GLU A 313 7.27 19.15 4.94
CA GLU A 313 7.70 20.48 4.52
C GLU A 313 7.77 21.43 5.73
N PRO A 314 8.96 21.97 6.09
CA PRO A 314 9.12 22.79 7.29
C PRO A 314 8.25 24.06 7.29
N THR A 315 8.02 24.65 6.11
CA THR A 315 7.17 25.84 5.97
C THR A 315 5.70 25.56 6.29
N MET A 316 5.25 24.32 6.08
CA MET A 316 3.88 23.88 6.37
C MET A 316 3.70 23.41 7.81
N LEU A 317 4.78 22.94 8.45
CA LEU A 317 4.75 22.45 9.83
C LEU A 317 4.24 23.51 10.82
N ALA A 318 4.60 24.78 10.62
CA ALA A 318 4.14 25.88 11.49
C ALA A 318 2.61 26.05 11.43
N SER A 319 2.04 26.21 10.24
CA SER A 319 0.59 26.33 10.05
C SER A 319 -0.16 25.08 10.52
N TYR A 320 0.44 23.90 10.31
CA TYR A 320 -0.09 22.63 10.81
C TYR A 320 -0.16 22.57 12.34
N ASN A 321 0.89 23.02 13.04
CA ASN A 321 0.92 23.05 14.50
C ASN A 321 -0.14 24.00 15.07
N THR A 322 -0.34 25.17 14.43
CA THR A 322 -1.45 26.09 14.78
C THR A 322 -2.80 25.40 14.61
N ALA A 323 -3.00 24.68 13.50
CA ALA A 323 -4.24 23.96 13.23
C ALA A 323 -4.48 22.82 14.24
N ILE A 324 -3.44 22.05 14.61
CA ILE A 324 -3.52 21.04 15.66
C ILE A 324 -3.92 21.67 16.99
N GLN A 325 -3.24 22.75 17.39
CA GLN A 325 -3.52 23.41 18.66
C GLN A 325 -4.98 23.87 18.76
N ALA A 326 -5.53 24.42 17.67
CA ALA A 326 -6.94 24.79 17.59
C ALA A 326 -7.85 23.56 17.65
N ALA A 327 -7.51 22.48 16.93
CA ALA A 327 -8.32 21.27 16.86
C ALA A 327 -8.29 20.42 18.14
N THR A 328 -7.28 20.58 19.00
CA THR A 328 -7.17 19.85 20.27
C THR A 328 -7.53 20.70 21.49
N ALA A 329 -7.94 21.96 21.30
CA ALA A 329 -8.32 22.86 22.39
C ALA A 329 -9.61 22.40 23.09
N ASP A 330 -10.58 21.87 22.34
CA ASP A 330 -11.76 21.22 22.88
C ASP A 330 -11.52 19.71 23.08
N PHE A 331 -11.93 19.18 24.23
CA PHE A 331 -11.70 17.77 24.55
C PHE A 331 -12.54 16.80 23.70
N GLN A 332 -13.74 17.18 23.26
CA GLN A 332 -14.58 16.32 22.41
C GLN A 332 -13.96 16.16 21.03
N ASP A 333 -13.38 17.24 20.50
CA ASP A 333 -12.62 17.21 19.25
C ASP A 333 -11.35 16.36 19.39
N LEU A 334 -10.60 16.53 20.49
CA LEU A 334 -9.43 15.68 20.78
C LEU A 334 -9.79 14.20 20.92
N ASP A 335 -10.82 13.85 21.70
CA ASP A 335 -11.29 12.45 21.85
C ASP A 335 -11.75 11.88 20.50
N THR A 336 -12.37 12.72 19.66
CA THR A 336 -12.73 12.35 18.28
C THR A 336 -11.50 12.06 17.44
N LEU A 337 -10.45 12.88 17.52
CA LEU A 337 -9.20 12.70 16.79
C LEU A 337 -8.46 11.43 17.23
N VAL A 338 -8.32 11.19 18.53
CA VAL A 338 -7.65 10.01 19.10
C VAL A 338 -8.33 8.70 18.72
N ARG A 339 -9.67 8.70 18.56
CA ARG A 339 -10.42 7.50 18.14
C ARG A 339 -10.27 7.17 16.66
N ARG A 340 -9.76 8.09 15.84
CA ARG A 340 -9.71 7.94 14.39
C ARG A 340 -8.37 7.33 13.97
N PRO A 341 -8.37 6.33 13.06
CA PRO A 341 -7.14 5.75 12.54
C PRO A 341 -6.24 6.81 11.89
N THR A 342 -5.00 6.86 12.37
CA THR A 342 -3.98 7.84 12.01
C THR A 342 -2.63 7.12 11.94
N LEU A 343 -1.76 7.51 11.00
CA LEU A 343 -0.45 6.87 10.86
C LEU A 343 0.47 7.17 12.04
N ASP A 344 0.48 8.43 12.48
CA ASP A 344 1.25 8.90 13.63
C ASP A 344 0.29 9.31 14.75
N SER A 345 -0.05 8.37 15.64
CA SER A 345 -0.88 8.66 16.81
C SER A 345 -0.12 9.41 17.90
N ARG A 346 1.22 9.48 17.84
CA ARG A 346 2.05 10.15 18.85
C ARG A 346 1.77 11.66 18.90
N GLN A 347 1.35 12.26 17.78
CA GLN A 347 0.94 13.67 17.71
C GLN A 347 -0.16 14.05 18.72
N TRP A 348 -0.92 13.07 19.22
CA TRP A 348 -2.01 13.30 20.19
C TRP A 348 -1.59 13.17 21.65
N VAL A 349 -0.39 12.67 21.94
CA VAL A 349 0.06 12.38 23.31
C VAL A 349 0.13 13.65 24.17
N ALA A 350 0.87 14.66 23.69
CA ALA A 350 1.01 15.91 24.45
C ALA A 350 -0.36 16.60 24.70
N PRO A 351 -1.23 16.79 23.68
CA PRO A 351 -2.58 17.31 23.93
C PRO A 351 -3.43 16.47 24.88
N ALA A 352 -3.33 15.13 24.83
CA ALA A 352 -4.10 14.25 25.72
C ALA A 352 -3.64 14.33 27.18
N VAL A 353 -2.33 14.39 27.41
CA VAL A 353 -1.75 14.56 28.76
C VAL A 353 -2.05 15.96 29.31
N GLU A 354 -1.95 17.00 28.49
CA GLU A 354 -2.35 18.36 28.87
C GLU A 354 -3.85 18.43 29.20
N ALA A 355 -4.69 17.80 28.38
CA ALA A 355 -6.11 17.72 28.66
C ALA A 355 -6.38 17.01 29.99
N LEU A 356 -5.69 15.89 30.27
CA LEU A 356 -5.76 15.16 31.54
C LEU A 356 -5.42 16.04 32.74
N ALA A 357 -4.30 16.77 32.69
CA ALA A 357 -3.89 17.68 33.76
C ALA A 357 -4.98 18.72 34.09
N ASN A 358 -5.68 19.21 33.06
CA ASN A 358 -6.74 20.20 33.17
C ASN A 358 -8.15 19.61 33.48
N ALA A 359 -8.23 18.38 34.00
CA ALA A 359 -9.50 17.79 34.41
C ALA A 359 -10.13 18.57 35.58
N GLY A 360 -11.33 19.12 35.36
CA GLY A 360 -12.05 19.96 36.34
C GLY A 360 -13.12 19.23 37.15
N SER A 361 -13.33 17.94 36.91
CA SER A 361 -14.29 17.08 37.63
C SER A 361 -13.92 15.61 37.50
N PHE A 362 -14.37 14.77 38.43
CA PHE A 362 -14.16 13.31 38.38
C PHE A 362 -14.54 12.69 37.02
N ARG A 363 -15.75 12.96 36.52
CA ARG A 363 -16.20 12.43 35.20
C ARG A 363 -15.31 12.90 34.05
N SER A 364 -14.84 14.14 34.12
CA SER A 364 -13.97 14.70 33.09
C SER A 364 -12.57 14.08 33.12
N ALA A 365 -12.06 13.76 34.32
CA ALA A 365 -10.79 13.07 34.52
C ALA A 365 -10.83 11.65 33.97
N GLU A 366 -11.88 10.88 34.29
CA GLU A 366 -12.05 9.51 33.77
C GLU A 366 -12.11 9.50 32.24
N SER A 367 -12.78 10.49 31.63
CA SER A 367 -12.86 10.62 30.17
C SER A 367 -11.48 10.92 29.55
N ARG A 368 -10.70 11.82 30.16
CA ARG A 368 -9.35 12.18 29.72
C ARG A 368 -8.34 11.05 29.93
N LEU A 369 -8.45 10.33 31.05
CA LEU A 369 -7.60 9.18 31.34
C LEU A 369 -7.87 8.04 30.35
N ARG A 370 -9.13 7.80 29.98
CA ARG A 370 -9.49 6.90 28.86
C ARG A 370 -8.91 7.36 27.52
N CYS A 371 -8.81 8.67 27.28
CA CYS A 371 -8.18 9.22 26.08
C CYS A 371 -6.68 8.90 26.06
N VAL A 372 -5.96 9.15 27.17
CA VAL A 372 -4.54 8.77 27.33
C VAL A 372 -4.34 7.26 27.18
N LEU A 373 -5.23 6.43 27.75
CA LEU A 373 -5.18 4.98 27.62
C LEU A 373 -5.25 4.48 26.17
N ARG A 374 -6.01 5.15 25.29
CA ARG A 374 -6.02 4.80 23.85
C ARG A 374 -4.67 5.03 23.16
N LEU A 375 -3.81 5.85 23.75
CA LEU A 375 -2.49 6.19 23.24
C LEU A 375 -1.37 5.37 23.90
N ALA A 376 -1.71 4.44 24.81
CA ALA A 376 -0.74 3.59 25.51
C ALA A 376 0.33 2.96 24.60
N PRO A 377 0.02 2.43 23.39
CA PRO A 377 1.02 1.83 22.51
C PRO A 377 2.13 2.77 22.01
N VAL A 378 1.96 4.10 22.15
CA VAL A 378 2.93 5.11 21.67
C VAL A 378 3.47 6.01 22.78
N LEU A 379 3.18 5.71 24.05
CA LEU A 379 3.70 6.44 25.20
C LEU A 379 5.17 6.10 25.45
N THR A 380 5.95 7.11 25.85
CA THR A 380 7.31 6.97 26.36
C THR A 380 7.35 7.14 27.88
N ALA A 381 8.50 6.83 28.51
CA ALA A 381 8.68 7.05 29.94
C ALA A 381 8.46 8.53 30.34
N ASP A 382 8.89 9.48 29.51
CA ASP A 382 8.67 10.92 29.75
C ASP A 382 7.17 11.28 29.69
N ASP A 383 6.44 10.69 28.74
CA ASP A 383 4.99 10.88 28.61
C ASP A 383 4.27 10.32 29.85
N LEU A 384 4.68 9.13 30.30
CA LEU A 384 4.18 8.51 31.53
C LEU A 384 4.48 9.33 32.77
N ALA A 385 5.71 9.87 32.90
CA ALA A 385 6.11 10.69 34.04
C ALA A 385 5.28 11.99 34.10
N THR A 386 5.04 12.61 32.94
CA THR A 386 4.19 13.81 32.83
C THR A 386 2.74 13.50 33.20
N ALA A 387 2.21 12.36 32.74
CA ALA A 387 0.87 11.90 33.11
C ALA A 387 0.78 11.57 34.62
N ALA A 388 1.77 10.88 35.17
CA ALA A 388 1.85 10.51 36.59
C ALA A 388 1.84 11.75 37.49
N ALA A 389 2.67 12.75 37.17
CA ALA A 389 2.69 14.02 37.89
C ALA A 389 1.32 14.72 37.82
N SER A 390 0.66 14.70 36.66
CA SER A 390 -0.69 15.26 36.48
C SER A 390 -1.73 14.52 37.32
N ILE A 391 -1.67 13.19 37.36
CA ILE A 391 -2.58 12.33 38.14
C ILE A 391 -2.43 12.60 39.63
N ARG A 392 -1.21 12.52 40.17
CA ARG A 392 -0.95 12.72 41.60
C ARG A 392 -1.21 14.16 42.05
N GLY A 393 -0.98 15.14 41.17
CA GLY A 393 -1.18 16.56 41.46
C GLY A 393 -2.63 17.06 41.42
N ASN A 394 -3.60 16.24 41.01
CA ASN A 394 -4.99 16.68 40.84
C ASN A 394 -5.99 15.68 41.48
N ASN A 395 -6.64 16.10 42.57
CA ASN A 395 -7.61 15.28 43.30
C ASN A 395 -8.85 14.90 42.48
N GLN A 396 -9.19 15.68 41.44
CA GLN A 396 -10.25 15.32 40.50
C GLN A 396 -9.88 14.08 39.67
N ILE A 397 -8.59 13.72 39.60
CA ILE A 397 -8.09 12.55 38.89
C ILE A 397 -7.94 11.38 39.85
N TYR A 398 -7.07 11.49 40.87
CA TYR A 398 -6.78 10.35 41.75
C TYR A 398 -7.90 9.98 42.73
N GLN A 399 -8.98 10.77 42.85
CA GLN A 399 -10.18 10.37 43.62
C GLN A 399 -11.40 10.10 42.73
N ALA A 400 -11.24 10.05 41.40
CA ALA A 400 -12.34 9.64 40.53
C ALA A 400 -12.54 8.11 40.61
N SER A 401 -13.80 7.68 40.51
CA SER A 401 -14.18 6.30 40.82
C SER A 401 -13.50 5.31 39.87
N ASP A 402 -13.43 5.62 38.58
CA ASP A 402 -12.85 4.67 37.62
C ASP A 402 -11.31 4.73 37.55
N THR A 403 -10.67 5.70 38.22
CA THR A 403 -9.21 5.90 38.11
C THR A 403 -8.39 4.69 38.52
N PRO A 404 -8.64 3.99 39.65
CA PRO A 404 -7.88 2.78 40.01
C PRO A 404 -7.83 1.73 38.90
N GLU A 405 -8.97 1.40 38.28
CA GLU A 405 -9.02 0.42 37.19
C GLU A 405 -8.36 0.94 35.91
N LEU A 406 -8.56 2.23 35.59
CA LEU A 406 -7.93 2.85 34.42
C LEU A 406 -6.41 2.91 34.54
N LEU A 407 -5.85 3.14 35.73
CA LEU A 407 -4.40 3.11 35.96
C LEU A 407 -3.83 1.70 35.87
N SER A 408 -4.49 0.69 36.45
CA SER A 408 -4.08 -0.71 36.26
C SER A 408 -4.09 -1.11 34.77
N ASN A 409 -5.10 -0.69 34.01
CA ASN A 409 -5.13 -0.94 32.56
C ASN A 409 -4.00 -0.21 31.83
N LEU A 410 -3.76 1.06 32.15
CA LEU A 410 -2.66 1.83 31.55
C LEU A 410 -1.30 1.22 31.88
N PHE A 411 -1.10 0.75 33.12
CA PHE A 411 0.09 0.03 33.53
C PHE A 411 0.31 -1.21 32.65
N ARG A 412 -0.67 -2.11 32.56
CA ARG A 412 -0.58 -3.34 31.74
C ARG A 412 -0.23 -3.05 30.28
N GLU A 413 -0.89 -2.06 29.68
CA GLU A 413 -0.65 -1.68 28.28
C GLU A 413 0.72 -0.98 28.07
N THR A 414 1.39 -0.55 29.14
CA THR A 414 2.68 0.17 29.08
C THR A 414 3.83 -0.56 29.77
N GLN A 415 3.65 -1.81 30.19
CA GLN A 415 4.73 -2.64 30.79
C GLN A 415 5.96 -2.76 29.87
N GLY A 416 5.75 -2.73 28.55
CA GLY A 416 6.82 -2.79 27.56
C GLY A 416 7.59 -1.48 27.35
N VAL A 417 7.19 -0.37 27.98
CA VAL A 417 7.85 0.94 27.81
C VAL A 417 9.19 0.97 28.57
N PRO A 418 10.33 1.14 27.88
CA PRO A 418 11.63 1.22 28.54
C PRO A 418 11.69 2.38 29.55
N GLY A 419 12.07 2.08 30.79
CA GLY A 419 12.09 3.06 31.89
C GLY A 419 10.71 3.38 32.50
N GLY A 420 9.63 2.75 32.00
CA GLY A 420 8.28 2.96 32.53
C GLY A 420 8.05 2.36 33.92
N GLY A 421 8.78 1.29 34.29
CA GLY A 421 8.65 0.63 35.59
C GLY A 421 8.91 1.56 36.77
N GLU A 422 10.02 2.31 36.73
CA GLU A 422 10.38 3.29 37.77
C GLU A 422 9.30 4.38 37.94
N VAL A 423 8.73 4.84 36.81
CA VAL A 423 7.67 5.86 36.81
C VAL A 423 6.39 5.31 37.46
N TRP A 424 6.03 4.07 37.15
CA TRP A 424 4.84 3.41 37.72
C TRP A 424 5.01 3.13 39.20
N LEU A 425 6.20 2.72 39.63
CA LEU A 425 6.51 2.47 41.03
C LEU A 425 6.42 3.77 41.84
N ASP A 426 7.02 4.87 41.35
CA ASP A 426 6.92 6.18 42.00
C ASP A 426 5.48 6.68 42.09
N LEU A 427 4.69 6.53 41.02
CA LEU A 427 3.27 6.91 41.02
C LEU A 427 2.47 6.08 42.02
N ALA A 428 2.57 4.75 41.97
CA ALA A 428 1.77 3.85 42.79
C ALA A 428 2.12 3.98 44.28
N GLN A 429 3.42 4.03 44.60
CA GLN A 429 3.90 4.27 45.96
C GLN A 429 3.48 5.65 46.44
N GLY A 430 3.65 6.68 45.60
CA GLY A 430 3.27 8.04 45.92
C GLY A 430 1.78 8.20 46.23
N LEU A 431 0.90 7.62 45.42
CA LEU A 431 -0.55 7.62 45.67
C LEU A 431 -0.92 6.87 46.95
N HIS A 432 -0.26 5.74 47.23
CA HIS A 432 -0.49 4.97 48.43
C HIS A 432 -0.05 5.74 49.69
N ASP A 433 1.14 6.32 49.67
CA ASP A 433 1.67 7.12 50.78
C ASP A 433 0.80 8.35 51.05
N ASP A 434 0.38 9.05 50.00
CA ASP A 434 -0.50 10.22 50.11
C ASP A 434 -1.86 9.83 50.73
N TYR A 435 -2.40 8.66 50.39
CA TYR A 435 -3.63 8.14 51.00
C TYR A 435 -3.44 7.79 52.49
N MET A 436 -2.36 7.09 52.82
CA MET A 436 -2.04 6.64 54.18
C MET A 436 -1.66 7.78 55.13
N ALA A 437 -1.31 8.96 54.61
CA ALA A 437 -1.10 10.15 55.43
C ALA A 437 -2.38 10.56 56.21
N ASP A 438 -3.56 10.36 55.60
CA ASP A 438 -4.85 10.77 56.17
C ASP A 438 -5.75 9.58 56.56
N HIS A 439 -5.35 8.33 56.27
CA HIS A 439 -6.15 7.12 56.46
C HIS A 439 -5.38 6.00 57.17
N THR A 440 -6.11 5.11 57.84
CA THR A 440 -5.53 3.94 58.55
C THR A 440 -5.88 2.60 57.91
N ASP A 441 -6.73 2.61 56.88
CA ASP A 441 -7.14 1.42 56.12
C ASP A 441 -6.27 1.27 54.86
N ALA A 442 -5.27 0.39 54.94
CA ALA A 442 -4.33 0.16 53.83
C ALA A 442 -4.99 -0.41 52.56
N ASP A 443 -6.19 -0.97 52.67
CA ASP A 443 -6.95 -1.58 51.57
C ASP A 443 -8.11 -0.69 51.09
N GLY A 444 -8.12 0.58 51.52
CA GLY A 444 -9.13 1.54 51.11
C GLY A 444 -9.17 1.70 49.57
N TYR A 445 -10.34 2.00 49.03
CA TYR A 445 -10.55 2.04 47.57
C TYR A 445 -9.59 2.97 46.81
N PHE A 446 -9.23 4.11 47.42
CA PHE A 446 -8.27 5.08 46.86
C PHE A 446 -6.87 4.96 47.46
N SER A 447 -6.56 3.85 48.14
CA SER A 447 -5.21 3.55 48.62
C SER A 447 -4.26 3.14 47.49
N TYR A 448 -4.81 2.75 46.33
CA TYR A 448 -4.04 2.21 45.20
C TYR A 448 -3.16 1.00 45.57
N SER A 449 -3.45 0.30 46.68
CA SER A 449 -2.67 -0.87 47.13
C SER A 449 -2.63 -1.99 46.09
N GLY A 450 -3.73 -2.20 45.36
CA GLY A 450 -3.80 -3.15 44.24
C GLY A 450 -2.88 -2.79 43.07
N LEU A 451 -2.81 -1.51 42.71
CA LEU A 451 -1.90 -1.03 41.66
C LEU A 451 -0.44 -1.17 42.12
N LEU A 452 -0.13 -0.78 43.36
CA LEU A 452 1.21 -0.91 43.92
C LEU A 452 1.70 -2.37 43.94
N ALA A 453 0.85 -3.31 44.35
CA ALA A 453 1.16 -4.74 44.32
C ALA A 453 1.38 -5.24 42.88
N GLU A 454 0.56 -4.78 41.93
CA GLU A 454 0.67 -5.14 40.51
C GLU A 454 1.99 -4.65 39.88
N VAL A 455 2.41 -3.43 40.21
CA VAL A 455 3.68 -2.86 39.75
C VAL A 455 4.87 -3.57 40.38
N ALA A 456 4.86 -3.76 41.71
CA ALA A 456 5.95 -4.42 42.43
C ALA A 456 6.20 -5.86 41.95
N ALA A 457 5.14 -6.60 41.62
CA ALA A 457 5.24 -7.97 41.11
C ALA A 457 5.81 -8.06 39.66
N SER A 458 5.95 -6.94 38.95
CA SER A 458 6.47 -6.91 37.57
C SER A 458 7.97 -6.63 37.48
N GLU A 459 8.60 -6.21 38.59
CA GLU A 459 10.05 -5.98 38.69
C GLU A 459 10.85 -7.25 39.08
N ASP A 460 10.15 -8.28 39.57
CA ASP A 460 10.68 -9.64 39.84
C ASP A 460 10.64 -10.53 38.58
#